data_AF-A0A3D5M6X0-F1
#
_entry.id   AF-A0A3D5M6X0-F1
#
_cell.length_a   1.000
_cell.length_b   1.000
_cell.length_c   1.000
_cell.angle_alpha   90.00
_cell.angle_beta   90.00
_cell.angle_gamma   90.00
#
_symmetry.space_group_name_H-M   'P 1'
#
loop_
_entity.id
_entity.type
_entity.pdbx_description
1 polymer ?
#
loop_
_entity_poly.entity_id
_entity_poly.type
_entity_poly.pdbx_seq_one_letter_code
_entity_poly.pdbx_strand_id
1 'polypeptide(L)' 'RAVEKPVEVHDLHATMLHLLGTDHTQLTQLFGGREQRLTDVHGHVQHEWLA' A
#
# COMPACT_ATOMS: atom_id res chain seq x y z
N ARG A 1 -10.14 -6.73 -16.64
CA ARG A 1 -10.82 -5.51 -16.11
C ARG A 1 -11.64 -5.97 -14.92
N ALA A 2 -11.49 -5.36 -13.74
CA ALA A 2 -12.26 -5.78 -12.58
C ALA A 2 -13.76 -5.51 -12.79
N VAL A 3 -14.60 -6.38 -12.23
CA VAL A 3 -16.06 -6.31 -12.36
C VAL A 3 -16.66 -5.38 -11.31
N GLU A 4 -16.07 -5.33 -10.13
CA GLU A 4 -16.50 -4.48 -9.01
C GLU A 4 -15.29 -4.08 -8.16
N LYS A 5 -15.30 -2.85 -7.62
CA LYS A 5 -14.27 -2.25 -6.75
C LYS A 5 -12.83 -2.65 -7.12
N PRO A 6 -12.32 -2.19 -8.28
CA PRO A 6 -10.94 -2.45 -8.67
C PRO A 6 -9.98 -1.94 -7.59
N VAL A 7 -9.08 -2.81 -7.15
CA VAL A 7 -7.95 -2.48 -6.29
C VAL A 7 -6.67 -2.89 -6.99
N GLU A 8 -5.58 -2.21 -6.66
CA GLU A 8 -4.27 -2.58 -7.16
C GLU A 8 -3.49 -3.42 -6.14
N VAL A 9 -2.47 -4.13 -6.59
CA VAL A 9 -1.63 -4.97 -5.70
C VAL A 9 -0.97 -4.15 -4.59
N HIS A 10 -0.72 -2.87 -4.82
CA HIS A 10 -0.17 -1.97 -3.83
C HIS A 10 -1.12 -1.70 -2.66
N ASP A 11 -2.44 -1.74 -2.88
CA ASP A 11 -3.45 -1.53 -1.83
C ASP A 11 -3.52 -2.76 -0.91
N LEU A 12 -3.35 -3.95 -1.49
CA LEU A 12 -3.21 -5.19 -0.74
C LEU A 12 -1.99 -5.14 0.18
N HIS A 13 -0.82 -4.79 -0.37
CA HIS A 13 0.41 -4.69 0.43
C HIS A 13 0.31 -3.61 1.52
N ALA A 14 -0.30 -2.45 1.21
CA ALA A 14 -0.54 -1.39 2.20
C ALA A 14 -1.43 -1.88 3.35
N THR A 15 -2.50 -2.60 3.03
CA THR A 15 -3.42 -3.14 4.03
C THR A 15 -2.79 -4.25 4.88
N MET A 16 -1.96 -5.12 4.27
CA MET A 16 -1.19 -6.13 5.02
C MET A 16 -0.22 -5.47 6.02
N LEU A 17 0.54 -4.46 5.59
CA LEU A 17 1.46 -3.75 6.48
C LEU A 17 0.72 -3.05 7.62
N HIS A 18 -0.42 -2.43 7.31
CA HIS A 18 -1.29 -1.82 8.32
C HIS A 18 -1.74 -2.83 9.39
N LEU A 19 -2.19 -4.02 8.98
CA LEU A 19 -2.58 -5.10 9.90
C LEU A 19 -1.42 -5.62 10.75
N LEU A 20 -0.19 -5.56 10.22
CA LEU A 20 1.04 -5.89 10.95
C LEU A 20 1.53 -4.75 11.86
N GLY A 21 0.76 -3.66 11.98
CA GLY A 21 1.10 -2.51 12.83
C GLY A 21 2.17 -1.60 12.23
N THR A 22 2.42 -1.69 10.92
CA THR A 22 3.41 -0.89 10.20
C THR A 22 2.72 0.09 9.26
N ASP A 23 2.99 1.38 9.43
CA ASP A 23 2.59 2.39 8.44
C ASP A 23 3.55 2.33 7.24
N HIS A 24 3.02 1.90 6.09
CA HIS A 24 3.80 1.72 4.88
C HIS A 24 4.40 3.02 4.33
N THR A 25 3.87 4.18 4.74
CA THR A 25 4.35 5.50 4.29
C THR A 25 5.59 5.98 5.04
N GLN A 26 5.82 5.49 6.26
CA GLN A 26 6.93 5.92 7.13
C GLN A 26 8.31 5.45 6.63
N LEU A 27 8.35 4.39 5.81
CA LEU A 27 9.58 3.82 5.25
C LEU A 27 9.81 4.28 3.80
N THR A 28 9.54 5.56 3.53
CA THR A 28 9.78 6.17 2.22
C THR A 28 11.24 6.65 2.15
N GLN A 29 12.01 6.12 1.20
CA GLN A 29 13.40 6.51 0.96
C GLN A 29 13.62 6.89 -0.50
N LEU A 30 14.47 7.89 -0.74
CA LEU A 30 14.88 8.27 -2.09
C LEU A 30 15.89 7.23 -2.61
N PHE A 31 15.46 6.41 -3.57
CA PHE A 31 16.31 5.39 -4.20
C PHE A 31 16.18 5.48 -5.72
N GLY A 32 17.31 5.54 -6.42
CA GLY A 32 17.33 5.59 -7.89
C GLY A 32 16.60 6.80 -8.48
N GLY A 33 16.55 7.93 -7.75
CA GLY A 33 15.90 9.17 -8.21
C GLY A 33 14.39 9.22 -8.02
N ARG A 34 13.80 8.27 -7.30
CA ARG A 34 12.38 8.27 -6.93
C ARG A 34 12.20 7.93 -5.46
N GLU A 35 11.14 8.43 -4.86
CA GLU A 35 10.71 7.99 -3.54
C GLU A 35 10.20 6.56 -3.65
N GLN A 36 10.74 5.64 -2.87
CA GLN A 36 10.29 4.26 -2.81
C GLN A 36 9.92 3.90 -1.38
N ARG A 37 8.82 3.16 -1.23
CA ARG A 37 8.44 2.47 0.01
C ARG A 37 8.11 1.01 -0.28
N LEU A 38 7.78 0.26 0.77
CA LEU A 38 7.45 -1.18 0.68
C LEU A 38 6.28 -1.49 -0.26
N THR A 39 5.40 -0.52 -0.52
CA THR A 39 4.28 -0.62 -1.48
C THR A 39 4.55 0.10 -2.79
N ASP A 40 5.82 0.33 -3.13
CA ASP A 40 6.30 1.16 -4.26
C ASP A 40 6.03 2.65 -4.06
N VAL A 41 5.44 3.35 -5.03
CA VAL A 41 5.08 4.79 -4.95
C VAL A 41 3.60 5.04 -4.66
N HIS A 42 2.77 3.99 -4.66
CA HIS A 42 1.31 4.03 -4.49
C HIS A 42 0.87 3.08 -3.36
N GLY A 43 -0.44 2.92 -3.11
CA GLY A 43 -0.96 2.10 -2.02
C GLY A 43 -1.79 2.87 -1.01
N HIS A 44 -3.07 2.52 -0.91
CA HIS A 44 -4.00 2.98 0.12
C HIS A 44 -4.45 1.81 0.98
N VAL A 45 -4.59 2.05 2.29
CA VAL A 45 -5.16 1.05 3.20
C VAL A 45 -6.64 0.92 2.90
N GLN A 46 -7.08 -0.32 2.64
CA GLN A 46 -8.48 -0.63 2.35
C GLN A 46 -9.25 -0.81 3.66
N HIS A 47 -9.75 0.31 4.19
CA HIS A 47 -10.47 0.33 5.46
C HIS A 47 -11.75 -0.52 5.45
N GLU A 48 -12.35 -0.76 4.27
CA GLU A 48 -13.51 -1.65 4.13
C GLU A 48 -13.19 -3.13 4.46
N TRP A 49 -11.91 -3.53 4.49
CA TRP A 49 -11.50 -4.90 4.79
C TRP A 49 -11.21 -5.14 6.28
N LEU A 50 -11.14 -4.08 7.07
CA LEU A 50 -10.82 -4.15 8.49
C LEU A 50 -12.09 -4.51 9.29
N ALA A 51 -11.95 -5.40 10.28
CA ALA A 51 -13.04 -5.93 11.10
C ALA A 51 -13.43 -5.02 12.27
#